data_AF-A0A0C5E237-F1
#
_entry.id   AF-A0A0C5E237-F1
#
_cell.length_a   1.000
_cell.length_b   1.000
_cell.length_c   1.000
_cell.angle_alpha   90.00
_cell.angle_beta   90.00
_cell.angle_gamma   90.00
#
_symmetry.space_group_name_H-M   'P 1'
#
loop_
_entity.id
_entity.type
_entity.pdbx_description
1 polymer ?
#
loop_
_entity_poly.entity_id
_entity_poly.type
_entity_poly.pdbx_seq_one_letter_code
_entity_poly.pdbx_strand_id
1 'polypeptide(L)'
;MGTEYLADLTTTANAGVNILGDKAADIPKDTAQDEGKKVILDVLEGRNWWERLKRDLNDLVHAPFKALKVFKGAVVEAASEVVPPLRDHPIMAQVAKTGATIRIDGAIDYLNDEIGRVKALSGPPLKRIELSVYGFDYGATLARGFLHRLLEKCEIDGEKVEYQGAQVVVLFAGLFDAVDRSHSEIPLIDDYMPMPTSTVLGDFNSLPKQVRQALHLVAAHERRFYRRACLLGKGNGKWREELMPGVSEDIGGSLLPGEQKPSAELALVSLHRMYRAAFKAGVPFPHLEELYEKDADTAELFTFKDHINGKSALGLVRYYQSAAQSSIAQLKNLNLGDQAPFLGHMRLYIRWLASISRPYVQRLKEIGEEEDRLNASQYAAGNSAGMFGRPLETQEKRQVRLKRTQELQTEREALRTELGWLEDVDSEARSMRSGRARDGYRAAGTPQQMQVWQVLLEEEWFKEQLSPLSKEVSLLFGNFIHDQLVQSVAQRSAKSLGGQCYFDIRGIDVPEAEEKEKEQEKAKK
;
A
#
# COMPACT_ATOMS: atom_id res chain seq x y z
N MET A 1 21.67 22.99 -14.79
CA MET A 1 22.82 22.21 -15.30
C MET A 1 23.37 21.40 -14.12
N GLY A 2 23.04 20.12 -14.06
CA GLY A 2 23.52 19.20 -13.02
C GLY A 2 24.30 18.09 -13.70
N THR A 3 25.57 17.98 -13.33
CA THR A 3 26.55 17.01 -13.85
C THR A 3 26.18 15.58 -13.42
N GLU A 4 26.11 14.66 -14.38
CA GLU A 4 25.96 13.23 -14.17
C GLU A 4 27.18 12.65 -13.46
N TYR A 5 26.95 11.98 -12.33
CA TYR A 5 27.96 11.23 -11.60
C TYR A 5 28.01 9.79 -12.15
N LEU A 6 28.63 9.61 -13.32
CA LEU A 6 29.02 8.30 -13.84
C LEU A 6 30.36 7.91 -13.22
N ALA A 7 30.31 7.28 -12.06
CA ALA A 7 31.48 6.59 -11.50
C ALA A 7 31.83 5.38 -12.39
N ASP A 8 33.09 5.31 -12.76
CA ASP A 8 33.72 4.42 -13.74
C ASP A 8 33.52 2.92 -13.43
N LEU A 9 32.67 2.25 -14.23
CA LEU A 9 32.36 0.82 -14.15
C LEU A 9 33.57 -0.11 -14.43
N THR A 10 34.64 0.41 -15.02
CA THR A 10 35.79 -0.44 -15.40
C THR A 10 36.69 -0.78 -14.21
N THR A 11 36.70 0.04 -13.16
CA THR A 11 37.54 -0.20 -11.98
C THR A 11 36.94 -1.28 -11.05
N THR A 12 35.61 -1.33 -10.94
CA THR A 12 34.89 -2.33 -10.10
C THR A 12 34.87 -3.72 -10.73
N ALA A 13 34.92 -3.82 -12.07
CA ALA A 13 34.94 -5.11 -12.77
C ALA A 13 36.24 -5.91 -12.53
N ASN A 14 37.39 -5.23 -12.41
CA ASN A 14 38.68 -5.90 -12.21
C ASN A 14 38.88 -6.41 -10.77
N ALA A 15 38.19 -5.83 -9.78
CA ALA A 15 38.23 -6.29 -8.40
C ALA A 15 37.44 -7.61 -8.19
N GLY A 16 36.39 -7.83 -8.97
CA GLY A 16 35.54 -9.04 -8.89
C GLY A 16 36.18 -10.31 -9.48
N VAL A 17 37.15 -10.18 -10.39
CA VAL A 17 37.80 -11.32 -11.05
C VAL A 17 38.72 -12.10 -10.11
N ASN A 18 39.35 -11.44 -9.13
CA ASN A 18 40.26 -12.10 -8.19
C ASN A 18 39.52 -12.92 -7.11
N ILE A 19 38.28 -12.55 -6.77
CA ILE A 19 37.50 -13.21 -5.70
C ILE A 19 36.85 -14.52 -6.21
N LEU A 20 36.63 -14.63 -7.51
CA LEU A 20 36.07 -15.83 -8.16
C LEU A 20 37.10 -16.93 -8.42
N GLY A 21 38.40 -16.58 -8.51
CA GLY A 21 39.47 -17.56 -8.71
C GLY A 21 39.67 -18.51 -7.53
N ASP A 22 39.49 -18.02 -6.30
CA ASP A 22 39.77 -18.80 -5.08
C ASP A 22 38.64 -19.77 -4.70
N LYS A 23 37.41 -19.58 -5.21
CA LYS A 23 36.26 -20.44 -4.88
C LYS A 23 35.97 -21.54 -5.90
N ALA A 24 36.70 -21.59 -7.01
CA ALA A 24 36.50 -22.60 -8.06
C ALA A 24 37.15 -23.97 -7.75
N ALA A 25 37.95 -24.07 -6.69
CA ALA A 25 38.71 -25.28 -6.37
C ALA A 25 37.86 -26.39 -5.69
N ASP A 26 36.66 -26.09 -5.19
CA ASP A 26 35.93 -26.97 -4.26
C ASP A 26 34.62 -27.61 -4.80
N ILE A 27 34.40 -27.65 -6.13
CA ILE A 27 33.17 -28.25 -6.68
C ILE A 27 33.45 -29.67 -7.24
N PRO A 28 32.77 -30.73 -6.75
CA PRO A 28 32.95 -32.11 -7.21
C PRO A 28 32.58 -32.33 -8.68
N LYS A 29 33.36 -33.15 -9.38
CA LYS A 29 33.35 -33.32 -10.85
C LYS A 29 32.20 -34.13 -11.47
N ASP A 30 31.23 -34.64 -10.71
CA ASP A 30 30.35 -35.73 -11.22
C ASP A 30 28.86 -35.42 -11.25
N THR A 31 28.45 -34.21 -11.63
CA THR A 31 27.03 -33.94 -11.91
C THR A 31 26.84 -32.98 -13.08
N ALA A 32 26.76 -33.52 -14.31
CA ALA A 32 26.40 -32.71 -15.48
C ALA A 32 25.67 -33.55 -16.55
N GLN A 33 24.41 -33.21 -16.83
CA GLN A 33 23.72 -33.55 -18.08
C GLN A 33 24.08 -32.52 -19.18
N ASP A 34 24.05 -32.99 -20.44
CA ASP A 34 24.77 -32.45 -21.60
C ASP A 34 24.41 -31.02 -22.08
N GLU A 35 23.35 -30.38 -21.57
CA GLU A 35 23.04 -28.98 -21.95
C GLU A 35 23.83 -27.94 -21.15
N GLY A 36 24.17 -28.23 -19.89
CA GLY A 36 25.03 -27.36 -19.06
C GLY A 36 26.44 -27.22 -19.63
N LYS A 37 26.93 -28.23 -20.36
CA LYS A 37 28.24 -28.19 -21.01
C LYS A 37 28.34 -27.12 -22.10
N LYS A 38 27.26 -26.81 -22.83
CA LYS A 38 27.33 -25.89 -23.98
C LYS A 38 27.45 -24.43 -23.56
N VAL A 39 26.76 -24.05 -22.48
CA VAL A 39 26.86 -22.70 -21.89
C VAL A 39 28.23 -22.52 -21.22
N ILE A 40 28.73 -23.56 -20.54
CA ILE A 40 30.07 -23.57 -19.92
C ILE A 40 31.18 -23.58 -20.98
N LEU A 41 31.01 -24.29 -22.10
CA LEU A 41 31.94 -24.29 -23.23
C LEU A 41 31.99 -22.94 -23.97
N ASP A 42 30.84 -22.28 -24.20
CA ASP A 42 30.82 -20.97 -24.86
C ASP A 42 31.50 -19.86 -24.00
N VAL A 43 31.46 -19.98 -22.66
CA VAL A 43 32.16 -19.12 -21.71
C VAL A 43 33.67 -19.41 -21.66
N LEU A 44 34.07 -20.69 -21.73
CA LEU A 44 35.48 -21.10 -21.80
C LEU A 44 36.13 -20.79 -23.15
N GLU A 45 35.37 -20.80 -24.25
CA GLU A 45 35.85 -20.52 -25.62
C GLU A 45 35.77 -19.04 -26.02
N GLY A 46 35.31 -18.15 -25.13
CA GLY A 46 35.27 -16.70 -25.39
C GLY A 46 34.28 -16.26 -26.47
N ARG A 47 33.20 -17.02 -26.70
CA ARG A 47 32.17 -16.63 -27.68
C ARG A 47 31.11 -15.73 -27.04
N ASN A 48 30.65 -14.72 -27.79
CA ASN A 48 29.74 -13.67 -27.31
C ASN A 48 28.31 -14.17 -27.06
N TRP A 49 28.11 -14.75 -25.88
CA TRP A 49 26.83 -15.28 -25.39
C TRP A 49 25.69 -14.24 -25.32
N TRP A 50 26.01 -12.95 -25.23
CA TRP A 50 25.05 -11.85 -25.17
C TRP A 50 24.26 -11.62 -26.46
N GLU A 51 24.80 -11.94 -27.64
CA GLU A 51 24.07 -11.75 -28.91
C GLU A 51 22.94 -12.76 -29.11
N ARG A 52 23.10 -14.01 -28.64
CA ARG A 52 22.01 -15.01 -28.64
C ARG A 52 20.90 -14.61 -27.67
N LEU A 53 21.26 -14.17 -26.47
CA LEU A 53 20.30 -13.71 -25.47
C LEU A 53 19.47 -12.52 -25.99
N LYS A 54 20.10 -11.59 -26.73
CA LYS A 54 19.43 -10.46 -27.37
C LYS A 54 18.46 -10.89 -28.46
N ARG A 55 18.78 -11.95 -29.20
CA ARG A 55 17.93 -12.52 -30.25
C ARG A 55 16.70 -13.22 -29.67
N ASP A 56 16.89 -13.98 -28.58
CA ASP A 56 15.81 -14.70 -27.90
C ASP A 56 14.87 -13.76 -27.13
N LEU A 57 15.37 -12.61 -26.67
CA LEU A 57 14.56 -11.52 -26.09
C LEU A 57 13.70 -10.78 -27.13
N ASN A 58 14.18 -10.67 -28.37
CA ASN A 58 13.43 -9.99 -29.44
C ASN A 58 12.23 -10.84 -29.92
N ASP A 59 12.36 -12.17 -29.88
CA ASP A 59 11.27 -13.11 -30.17
C ASP A 59 10.20 -13.15 -29.06
N LEU A 60 10.53 -12.69 -27.85
CA LEU A 60 9.67 -12.64 -26.66
C LEU A 60 8.62 -11.51 -26.72
N VAL A 61 8.90 -10.46 -27.49
CA VAL A 61 7.98 -9.32 -27.71
C VAL A 61 6.73 -9.72 -28.52
N HIS A 62 6.84 -10.76 -29.34
CA HIS A 62 5.78 -11.14 -30.29
C HIS A 62 4.96 -12.38 -29.90
N ALA A 63 5.30 -13.07 -28.81
CA ALA A 63 4.56 -14.26 -28.35
C ALA A 63 4.65 -14.51 -26.82
N PRO A 64 3.91 -13.75 -25.99
CA PRO A 64 4.03 -13.78 -24.53
C PRO A 64 3.69 -15.15 -23.90
N PHE A 65 2.88 -15.98 -24.58
CA PHE A 65 2.52 -17.32 -24.10
C PHE A 65 3.67 -18.35 -24.15
N LYS A 66 4.76 -18.10 -24.90
CA LYS A 66 5.90 -19.03 -24.97
C LYS A 66 6.86 -18.92 -23.78
N ALA A 67 6.81 -17.82 -23.02
CA ALA A 67 7.60 -17.63 -21.79
C ALA A 67 7.33 -18.73 -20.73
N LEU A 68 6.13 -19.31 -20.76
CA LEU A 68 5.66 -20.33 -19.82
C LEU A 68 6.38 -21.70 -19.98
N LYS A 69 6.98 -21.99 -21.14
CA LYS A 69 7.59 -23.31 -21.42
C LYS A 69 9.09 -23.40 -21.08
N VAL A 70 9.78 -22.27 -20.93
CA VAL A 70 11.24 -22.24 -20.68
C VAL A 70 11.59 -22.48 -19.21
N PHE A 71 10.63 -22.34 -18.29
CA PHE A 71 10.82 -22.45 -16.85
C PHE A 71 10.82 -23.89 -16.28
N LYS A 72 10.96 -24.93 -17.12
CA LYS A 72 10.89 -26.34 -16.67
C LYS A 72 12.20 -26.98 -16.24
N GLY A 73 13.33 -26.28 -16.29
CA GLY A 73 14.61 -26.89 -15.94
C GLY A 73 15.72 -25.90 -15.67
N ALA A 74 15.71 -25.27 -14.50
CA ALA A 74 16.90 -24.66 -13.93
C ALA A 74 16.78 -24.66 -12.41
N VAL A 75 17.77 -25.27 -11.76
CA VAL A 75 17.94 -25.40 -10.31
C VAL A 75 17.68 -24.06 -9.61
N VAL A 76 16.72 -24.06 -8.68
CA VAL A 76 15.85 -22.92 -8.34
C VAL A 76 16.41 -21.94 -7.30
N GLU A 77 17.46 -22.25 -6.53
CA GLU A 77 17.78 -21.41 -5.37
C GLU A 77 18.93 -20.40 -5.51
N ALA A 78 19.85 -20.52 -6.49
CA ALA A 78 21.04 -19.65 -6.52
C ALA A 78 21.24 -18.86 -7.83
N ALA A 79 20.59 -19.25 -8.92
CA ALA A 79 20.90 -18.70 -10.25
C ALA A 79 20.06 -17.47 -10.63
N SER A 80 18.93 -17.22 -9.97
CA SER A 80 18.05 -16.08 -10.27
C SER A 80 18.57 -14.74 -9.70
N GLU A 81 19.48 -14.78 -8.73
CA GLU A 81 20.04 -13.59 -8.06
C GLU A 81 21.08 -12.84 -8.92
N VAL A 82 21.57 -13.46 -10.00
CA VAL A 82 22.80 -13.00 -10.69
C VAL A 82 22.56 -12.44 -12.09
N VAL A 83 21.31 -12.24 -12.50
CA VAL A 83 20.96 -11.76 -13.85
C VAL A 83 20.30 -10.37 -13.77
N PRO A 84 21.09 -9.27 -13.88
CA PRO A 84 20.61 -7.89 -13.72
C PRO A 84 19.39 -7.49 -14.57
N PRO A 85 19.29 -7.90 -15.87
CA PRO A 85 18.13 -7.53 -16.69
C PRO A 85 16.80 -8.12 -16.20
N LEU A 86 16.84 -9.28 -15.52
CA LEU A 86 15.64 -9.94 -15.00
C LEU A 86 15.20 -9.31 -13.67
N ARG A 87 16.16 -8.93 -12.82
CA ARG A 87 15.94 -8.17 -11.56
C ARG A 87 15.27 -6.82 -11.83
N ASP A 88 15.70 -6.14 -12.88
CA ASP A 88 15.31 -4.76 -13.16
C ASP A 88 13.96 -4.66 -13.92
N HIS A 89 13.29 -5.79 -14.18
CA HIS A 89 11.97 -5.80 -14.81
C HIS A 89 10.85 -5.49 -13.79
N PRO A 90 10.00 -4.47 -14.00
CA PRO A 90 9.01 -3.99 -13.03
C PRO A 90 8.06 -5.08 -12.50
N ILE A 91 7.65 -6.00 -13.39
CA ILE A 91 6.76 -7.12 -13.04
C ILE A 91 7.50 -8.15 -12.16
N MET A 92 8.78 -8.42 -12.40
CA MET A 92 9.54 -9.40 -11.62
C MET A 92 9.97 -8.83 -10.26
N ALA A 93 10.31 -7.54 -10.19
CA ALA A 93 10.52 -6.86 -8.91
C ALA A 93 9.25 -6.79 -8.05
N GLN A 94 8.07 -6.65 -8.67
CA GLN A 94 6.78 -6.65 -7.96
C GLN A 94 6.27 -8.05 -7.60
N VAL A 95 6.50 -9.06 -8.45
CA VAL A 95 5.94 -10.42 -8.28
C VAL A 95 6.91 -11.38 -7.60
N ALA A 96 8.20 -11.37 -7.96
CA ALA A 96 9.20 -12.29 -7.42
C ALA A 96 10.02 -11.70 -6.25
N LYS A 97 9.86 -10.41 -5.95
CA LYS A 97 10.46 -9.71 -4.78
C LYS A 97 11.98 -9.93 -4.63
N THR A 98 12.67 -10.16 -5.74
CA THR A 98 14.12 -10.41 -5.75
C THR A 98 14.89 -9.13 -5.37
N GLY A 99 15.94 -9.28 -4.56
CA GLY A 99 16.84 -8.18 -4.16
C GLY A 99 16.55 -7.51 -2.82
N ALA A 100 15.58 -7.99 -2.02
CA ALA A 100 15.38 -7.52 -0.64
C ALA A 100 16.66 -7.69 0.22
N THR A 101 17.23 -8.90 0.22
CA THR A 101 18.50 -9.20 0.87
C THR A 101 19.64 -8.37 0.30
N ILE A 102 19.71 -8.20 -1.04
CA ILE A 102 20.73 -7.37 -1.71
C ILE A 102 20.66 -5.90 -1.27
N ARG A 103 19.47 -5.34 -1.10
CA ARG A 103 19.30 -3.95 -0.61
C ARG A 103 19.73 -3.80 0.84
N ILE A 104 19.43 -4.78 1.67
CA ILE A 104 19.84 -4.79 3.08
C ILE A 104 21.36 -4.94 3.17
N ASP A 105 21.94 -5.91 2.47
CA ASP A 105 23.39 -6.12 2.43
C ASP A 105 24.11 -4.90 1.87
N GLY A 106 23.61 -4.33 0.77
CA GLY A 106 24.15 -3.10 0.20
C GLY A 106 24.11 -1.91 1.18
N ALA A 107 23.07 -1.82 2.03
CA ALA A 107 23.02 -0.78 3.08
C ALA A 107 24.04 -1.03 4.20
N ILE A 108 24.30 -2.30 4.56
CA ILE A 108 25.33 -2.67 5.53
C ILE A 108 26.73 -2.41 4.95
N ASP A 109 26.96 -2.76 3.68
CA ASP A 109 28.21 -2.51 2.97
C ASP A 109 28.49 -1.01 2.86
N TYR A 110 27.48 -0.21 2.51
CA TYR A 110 27.59 1.25 2.51
C TYR A 110 27.97 1.80 3.91
N LEU A 111 27.35 1.29 4.98
CA LEU A 111 27.71 1.67 6.34
C LEU A 111 29.17 1.30 6.68
N ASN A 112 29.63 0.13 6.25
CA ASN A 112 31.01 -0.33 6.46
C ASN A 112 32.00 0.57 5.73
N ASP A 113 31.70 0.95 4.49
CA ASP A 113 32.53 1.86 3.71
C ASP A 113 32.64 3.24 4.38
N GLU A 114 31.53 3.79 4.86
CA GLU A 114 31.52 5.08 5.59
C GLU A 114 32.31 5.00 6.90
N ILE A 115 32.15 3.92 7.68
CA ILE A 115 32.95 3.69 8.90
C ILE A 115 34.45 3.61 8.54
N GLY A 116 34.78 2.91 7.45
CA GLY A 116 36.14 2.81 6.94
C GLY A 116 36.73 4.17 6.57
N ARG A 117 35.98 5.00 5.83
CA ARG A 117 36.37 6.37 5.48
C ARG A 117 36.62 7.23 6.71
N VAL A 118 35.72 7.19 7.69
CA VAL A 118 35.87 7.96 8.94
C VAL A 118 37.09 7.52 9.74
N LYS A 119 37.34 6.20 9.85
CA LYS A 119 38.53 5.66 10.54
C LYS A 119 39.84 5.99 9.83
N ALA A 120 39.82 6.18 8.51
CA ALA A 120 40.99 6.57 7.73
C ALA A 120 41.34 8.06 7.86
N LEU A 121 40.41 8.91 8.31
CA LEU A 121 40.71 10.30 8.62
C LEU A 121 41.67 10.38 9.82
N SER A 122 42.66 11.27 9.76
CA SER A 122 43.66 11.48 10.82
C SER A 122 43.10 12.23 12.05
N GLY A 123 41.86 11.92 12.44
CA GLY A 123 41.10 12.60 13.50
C GLY A 123 40.92 11.75 14.77
N PRO A 124 40.05 12.20 15.69
CA PRO A 124 39.69 11.45 16.89
C PRO A 124 39.11 10.06 16.54
N PRO A 125 39.33 9.04 17.39
CA PRO A 125 38.79 7.71 17.14
C PRO A 125 37.26 7.72 17.13
N LEU A 126 36.66 6.96 16.21
CA LEU A 126 35.21 6.77 16.14
C LEU A 126 34.74 6.01 17.39
N LYS A 127 34.02 6.70 18.29
CA LYS A 127 33.51 6.10 19.53
C LYS A 127 32.04 5.70 19.47
N ARG A 128 31.25 6.38 18.64
CA ARG A 128 29.79 6.26 18.67
C ARG A 128 29.16 6.48 17.30
N ILE A 129 28.19 5.64 16.96
CA ILE A 129 27.37 5.70 15.75
C ILE A 129 25.92 5.81 16.21
N GLU A 130 25.25 6.90 15.82
CA GLU A 130 23.83 7.11 16.06
C GLU A 130 23.06 6.82 14.77
N LEU A 131 22.21 5.79 14.81
CA LEU A 131 21.48 5.29 13.65
C LEU A 131 20.00 5.67 13.74
N SER A 132 19.48 6.25 12.65
CA SER A 132 18.05 6.42 12.44
C SER A 132 17.68 5.85 11.08
N VAL A 133 16.63 5.02 11.04
CA VAL A 133 16.20 4.35 9.81
C VAL A 133 14.79 4.78 9.44
N TYR A 134 14.54 4.95 8.16
CA TYR A 134 13.23 5.29 7.61
C TYR A 134 12.85 4.31 6.52
N GLY A 135 11.56 4.00 6.41
CA GLY A 135 11.06 3.20 5.30
C GLY A 135 9.57 3.41 5.07
N PHE A 136 9.16 3.25 3.82
CA PHE A 136 7.77 3.33 3.38
C PHE A 136 7.34 2.03 2.69
N ASP A 137 6.13 1.55 2.98
CA ASP A 137 5.53 0.36 2.37
C ASP A 137 6.49 -0.84 2.55
N TYR A 138 6.92 -1.52 1.49
CA TYR A 138 7.87 -2.62 1.62
C TYR A 138 9.25 -2.16 2.11
N GLY A 139 9.63 -0.91 1.85
CA GLY A 139 10.85 -0.29 2.39
C GLY A 139 10.84 -0.19 3.91
N ALA A 140 9.67 -0.08 4.55
CA ALA A 140 9.57 -0.12 6.01
C ALA A 140 9.87 -1.53 6.55
N THR A 141 9.46 -2.58 5.83
CA THR A 141 9.80 -3.97 6.14
C THR A 141 11.29 -4.23 5.93
N LEU A 142 11.88 -3.68 4.86
CA LEU A 142 13.33 -3.70 4.65
C LEU A 142 14.10 -2.96 5.76
N ALA A 143 13.57 -1.84 6.26
CA ALA A 143 14.17 -1.12 7.39
C ALA A 143 14.20 -1.98 8.67
N ARG A 144 13.13 -2.77 8.94
CA ARG A 144 13.13 -3.75 10.04
C ARG A 144 14.20 -4.82 9.82
N GLY A 145 14.22 -5.43 8.63
CA GLY A 145 15.22 -6.44 8.27
C GLY A 145 16.67 -5.93 8.33
N PHE A 146 16.91 -4.69 7.92
CA PHE A 146 18.20 -4.03 8.05
C PHE A 146 18.65 -3.89 9.50
N LEU A 147 17.76 -3.47 10.40
CA LEU A 147 18.09 -3.37 11.81
C LEU A 147 18.42 -4.73 12.43
N HIS A 148 17.63 -5.77 12.14
CA HIS A 148 17.93 -7.13 12.61
C HIS A 148 19.29 -7.61 12.10
N ARG A 149 19.53 -7.53 10.78
CA ARG A 149 20.77 -8.02 10.17
C ARG A 149 22.00 -7.22 10.58
N LEU A 150 21.87 -5.92 10.85
CA LEU A 150 22.95 -5.13 11.43
C LEU A 150 23.24 -5.57 12.87
N LEU A 151 22.20 -5.72 13.71
CA LEU A 151 22.35 -6.10 15.11
C LEU A 151 22.88 -7.53 15.30
N GLU A 152 22.60 -8.45 14.38
CA GLU A 152 23.21 -9.79 14.33
C GLU A 152 24.74 -9.73 14.17
N LYS A 153 25.28 -8.65 13.57
CA LYS A 153 26.71 -8.42 13.39
C LYS A 153 27.32 -7.58 14.52
N CYS A 154 26.52 -7.16 15.51
CA CYS A 154 26.97 -6.37 16.63
C CYS A 154 27.29 -7.26 17.84
N GLU A 155 28.23 -6.80 18.66
CA GLU A 155 28.43 -7.34 20.01
C GLU A 155 27.42 -6.68 20.95
N ILE A 156 26.55 -7.48 21.55
CA ILE A 156 25.46 -6.99 22.42
C ILE A 156 25.71 -7.48 23.85
N ASP A 157 26.01 -6.55 24.75
CA ASP A 157 26.11 -6.78 26.19
C ASP A 157 25.07 -5.92 26.93
N GLY A 158 23.95 -6.54 27.29
CA GLY A 158 22.80 -5.85 27.87
C GLY A 158 22.24 -4.77 26.92
N GLU A 159 22.35 -3.50 27.33
CA GLU A 159 21.94 -2.34 26.52
C GLU A 159 23.06 -1.80 25.62
N LYS A 160 24.30 -2.27 25.82
CA LYS A 160 25.46 -1.82 25.05
C LYS A 160 25.53 -2.62 23.76
N VAL A 161 25.45 -1.92 22.63
CA VAL A 161 25.62 -2.49 21.29
C VAL A 161 26.90 -1.91 20.72
N GLU A 162 27.82 -2.76 20.29
CA GLU A 162 29.07 -2.35 19.64
C GLU A 162 29.17 -2.93 18.23
N TYR A 163 29.66 -2.11 17.30
CA TYR A 163 29.90 -2.49 15.93
C TYR A 163 31.24 -1.93 15.47
N GLN A 164 32.13 -2.82 15.04
CA GLN A 164 33.50 -2.48 14.63
C GLN A 164 34.25 -1.54 15.60
N GLY A 165 34.10 -1.77 16.91
CA GLY A 165 34.77 -0.98 17.97
C GLY A 165 34.13 0.39 18.28
N ALA A 166 32.96 0.70 17.72
CA ALA A 166 32.17 1.88 18.05
C ALA A 166 30.83 1.50 18.68
N GLN A 167 30.36 2.28 19.66
CA GLN A 167 29.04 2.07 20.26
C GLN A 167 27.95 2.43 19.26
N VAL A 168 27.07 1.49 18.91
CA VAL A 168 25.89 1.74 18.07
C VAL A 168 24.69 2.07 18.93
N VAL A 169 23.98 3.13 18.55
CA VAL A 169 22.72 3.53 19.18
C VAL A 169 21.67 3.69 18.10
N VAL A 170 20.70 2.78 18.08
CA VAL A 170 19.52 2.91 17.21
C VAL A 170 18.54 3.89 17.84
N LEU A 171 18.66 5.17 17.47
CA LEU A 171 17.89 6.27 18.04
C LEU A 171 16.41 6.18 17.67
N PHE A 172 16.14 6.03 16.37
CA PHE A 172 14.79 6.18 15.84
C PHE A 172 14.52 5.28 14.63
N ALA A 173 13.38 4.60 14.63
CA ALA A 173 12.82 3.93 13.46
C ALA A 173 11.52 4.63 13.02
N GLY A 174 11.55 5.26 11.84
CA GLY A 174 10.40 5.94 11.23
C GLY A 174 9.79 5.11 10.12
N LEU A 175 8.62 4.52 10.36
CA LEU A 175 7.96 3.63 9.42
C LEU A 175 6.69 4.27 8.88
N PHE A 176 6.54 4.27 7.56
CA PHE A 176 5.32 4.65 6.87
C PHE A 176 4.70 3.40 6.28
N ASP A 177 3.52 3.06 6.75
CA ASP A 177 2.65 2.02 6.23
C ASP A 177 3.33 0.68 5.92
N ALA A 178 4.14 0.16 6.85
CA ALA A 178 4.82 -1.12 6.69
C ALA A 178 3.87 -2.24 6.28
N VAL A 179 4.21 -2.91 5.17
CA VAL A 179 3.42 -4.03 4.64
C VAL A 179 4.15 -5.35 4.77
N ASP A 180 3.42 -6.37 5.18
CA ASP A 180 3.85 -7.73 4.94
C ASP A 180 3.24 -8.21 3.62
N ARG A 181 4.10 -8.59 2.68
CA ARG A 181 3.72 -9.18 1.38
C ARG A 181 4.00 -10.68 1.34
N SER A 182 4.40 -11.30 2.46
CA SER A 182 4.74 -12.72 2.53
C SER A 182 3.52 -13.65 2.37
N HIS A 183 2.33 -13.18 2.74
CA HIS A 183 1.08 -13.95 2.76
C HIS A 183 0.16 -13.70 1.55
N SER A 184 0.71 -13.35 0.38
CA SER A 184 -0.12 -13.30 -0.83
C SER A 184 -0.40 -14.72 -1.31
N GLU A 185 -1.29 -15.44 -0.61
CA GLU A 185 -2.05 -16.53 -1.21
C GLU A 185 -2.82 -15.90 -2.37
N ILE A 186 -2.32 -16.07 -3.59
CA ILE A 186 -3.08 -15.71 -4.79
C ILE A 186 -3.66 -17.02 -5.29
N PRO A 187 -4.96 -17.29 -5.04
CA PRO A 187 -5.57 -18.53 -5.49
C PRO A 187 -5.38 -18.68 -7.00
N LEU A 188 -5.00 -19.89 -7.44
CA LEU A 188 -4.61 -20.29 -8.82
C LEU A 188 -3.14 -20.05 -9.23
N ILE A 189 -2.40 -19.11 -8.63
CA ILE A 189 -0.96 -18.94 -8.95
C ILE A 189 -0.12 -19.94 -8.15
N ASP A 190 -0.38 -20.07 -6.85
CA ASP A 190 0.36 -21.00 -5.98
C ASP A 190 0.07 -22.48 -6.32
N ASP A 191 -1.12 -22.79 -6.87
CA ASP A 191 -1.49 -24.16 -7.28
C ASP A 191 -0.82 -24.62 -8.59
N TYR A 192 -0.39 -23.69 -9.45
CA TYR A 192 0.15 -23.98 -10.79
C TYR A 192 1.61 -23.56 -11.01
N MET A 193 2.19 -22.78 -10.09
CA MET A 193 3.57 -22.30 -10.18
C MET A 193 4.39 -22.85 -9.00
N PRO A 194 5.39 -23.74 -9.22
CA PRO A 194 6.24 -24.27 -8.16
C PRO A 194 7.36 -23.29 -7.80
N MET A 195 7.03 -22.00 -7.65
CA MET A 195 7.95 -20.95 -7.22
C MET A 195 7.49 -20.47 -5.85
N PRO A 196 8.36 -20.40 -4.83
CA PRO A 196 7.98 -19.77 -3.57
C PRO A 196 7.65 -18.29 -3.83
N THR A 197 6.36 -17.93 -3.76
CA THR A 197 5.85 -16.55 -3.90
C THR A 197 6.12 -15.69 -2.66
N SER A 198 6.60 -16.32 -1.58
CA SER A 198 7.00 -15.72 -0.33
C SER A 198 8.54 -15.66 -0.21
N THR A 199 9.11 -14.50 -0.53
CA THR A 199 10.42 -14.12 0.03
C THR A 199 10.17 -13.70 1.48
N VAL A 200 9.95 -14.66 2.37
CA VAL A 200 9.84 -14.39 3.81
C VAL A 200 11.18 -13.81 4.24
N LEU A 201 11.23 -12.50 4.51
CA LEU A 201 12.35 -11.85 5.16
C LEU A 201 12.36 -12.29 6.62
N GLY A 202 12.63 -13.58 6.89
CA GLY A 202 12.60 -14.18 8.23
C GLY A 202 11.41 -13.76 9.11
N ASP A 203 11.55 -13.94 10.42
CA ASP A 203 10.60 -13.41 11.42
C ASP A 203 10.84 -11.91 11.70
N PHE A 204 11.29 -11.11 10.71
CA PHE A 204 11.63 -9.69 10.89
C PHE A 204 10.41 -8.75 10.94
N ASN A 205 9.21 -9.31 11.14
CA ASN A 205 7.99 -8.53 11.34
C ASN A 205 8.03 -7.73 12.65
N SER A 206 8.86 -8.08 13.64
CA SER A 206 9.08 -7.27 14.84
C SER A 206 10.22 -6.25 14.67
N LEU A 207 10.18 -5.13 15.39
CA LEU A 207 11.38 -4.29 15.55
C LEU A 207 12.30 -4.88 16.62
N PRO A 208 13.65 -4.77 16.47
CA PRO A 208 14.57 -5.18 17.53
C PRO A 208 14.39 -4.35 18.81
N LYS A 209 14.50 -4.99 19.98
CA LYS A 209 14.35 -4.32 21.29
C LYS A 209 15.35 -3.18 21.53
N GLN A 210 16.47 -3.19 20.82
CA GLN A 210 17.54 -2.18 20.87
C GLN A 210 17.11 -0.82 20.26
N VAL A 211 16.00 -0.79 19.51
CA VAL A 211 15.43 0.44 18.95
C VAL A 211 14.87 1.30 20.08
N ARG A 212 15.48 2.45 20.35
CA ARG A 212 15.09 3.31 21.47
C ARG A 212 13.71 3.92 21.33
N GLN A 213 13.37 4.39 20.12
CA GLN A 213 12.10 5.04 19.81
C GLN A 213 11.67 4.64 18.40
N ALA A 214 10.36 4.48 18.20
CA ALA A 214 9.81 4.19 16.89
C ALA A 214 8.48 4.93 16.71
N LEU A 215 8.22 5.35 15.47
CA LEU A 215 6.91 5.80 15.05
C LEU A 215 6.53 5.04 13.79
N HIS A 216 5.38 4.37 13.82
CA HIS A 216 4.77 3.77 12.65
C HIS A 216 3.45 4.49 12.34
N LEU A 217 3.41 5.16 11.19
CA LEU A 217 2.20 5.78 10.65
C LEU A 217 1.52 4.77 9.72
N VAL A 218 0.28 4.39 10.00
CA VAL A 218 -0.42 3.31 9.30
C VAL A 218 -1.63 3.86 8.55
N ALA A 219 -1.83 3.45 7.30
CA ALA A 219 -2.99 3.85 6.50
C ALA A 219 -4.27 3.17 7.02
N ALA A 220 -5.25 3.98 7.43
CA ALA A 220 -6.48 3.50 8.03
C ALA A 220 -7.53 3.01 7.02
N HIS A 221 -7.45 3.42 5.75
CA HIS A 221 -8.42 3.07 4.70
C HIS A 221 -7.80 2.20 3.59
N GLU A 222 -6.62 1.64 3.83
CA GLU A 222 -6.06 0.62 2.95
C GLU A 222 -6.94 -0.63 2.98
N ARG A 223 -7.28 -1.17 1.81
CA ARG A 223 -8.23 -2.29 1.66
C ARG A 223 -7.69 -3.41 0.77
N ARG A 224 -6.53 -3.24 0.15
CA ARG A 224 -5.92 -4.26 -0.71
C ARG A 224 -5.49 -5.45 0.15
N PHE A 225 -6.09 -6.60 -0.09
CA PHE A 225 -5.87 -7.82 0.69
C PHE A 225 -4.38 -8.24 0.77
N TYR A 226 -3.61 -8.01 -0.29
CA TYR A 226 -2.18 -8.32 -0.39
C TYR A 226 -1.26 -7.28 0.28
N ARG A 227 -1.82 -6.18 0.82
CA ARG A 227 -1.09 -5.16 1.58
C ARG A 227 -1.49 -5.22 3.04
N ARG A 228 -1.16 -6.32 3.73
CA ARG A 228 -1.45 -6.44 5.16
C ARG A 228 -0.55 -5.49 5.95
N ALA A 229 -1.09 -4.83 6.98
CA ALA A 229 -0.31 -3.92 7.83
C ALA A 229 0.54 -4.72 8.81
N CYS A 230 1.85 -4.54 8.76
CA CYS A 230 2.79 -5.12 9.72
C CYS A 230 2.95 -4.18 10.91
N LEU A 231 2.20 -4.40 11.99
CA LEU A 231 2.17 -3.50 13.16
C LEU A 231 3.44 -3.61 13.99
N LEU A 232 3.65 -2.66 14.91
CA LEU A 232 4.83 -2.64 15.79
C LEU A 232 4.78 -3.72 16.89
N GLY A 233 3.58 -4.17 17.26
CA GLY A 233 3.37 -5.06 18.41
C GLY A 233 3.55 -4.36 19.76
N LYS A 234 3.40 -5.12 20.85
CA LYS A 234 3.38 -4.61 22.24
C LYS A 234 4.71 -4.92 22.96
N GLY A 235 5.80 -4.30 22.52
CA GLY A 235 7.15 -4.60 23.04
C GLY A 235 7.87 -3.46 23.77
N ASN A 236 7.58 -2.19 23.44
CA ASN A 236 8.32 -1.04 23.98
C ASN A 236 7.40 0.19 24.13
N GLY A 237 7.29 0.73 25.34
CA GLY A 237 6.41 1.88 25.63
C GLY A 237 6.80 3.19 24.94
N LYS A 238 8.00 3.28 24.36
CA LYS A 238 8.44 4.43 23.55
C LYS A 238 8.12 4.27 22.06
N TRP A 239 7.67 3.10 21.64
CA TRP A 239 7.21 2.87 20.28
C TRP A 239 5.75 3.33 20.17
N ARG A 240 5.46 4.08 19.11
CA ARG A 240 4.11 4.60 18.86
C ARG A 240 3.63 4.16 17.49
N GLU A 241 2.38 3.73 17.45
CA GLU A 241 1.67 3.40 16.24
C GLU A 241 0.46 4.32 16.12
N GLU A 242 0.30 4.96 14.97
CA GLU A 242 -0.75 5.94 14.73
C GLU A 242 -1.42 5.64 13.39
N LEU A 243 -2.73 5.35 13.45
CA LEU A 243 -3.56 5.25 12.27
C LEU A 243 -3.83 6.64 11.71
N MET A 244 -3.53 6.81 10.43
CA MET A 244 -3.64 8.06 9.70
C MET A 244 -4.72 7.91 8.61
N PRO A 245 -5.50 8.98 8.33
CA PRO A 245 -6.45 8.96 7.23
C PRO A 245 -5.76 8.70 5.89
N GLY A 246 -6.51 8.17 4.93
CA GLY A 246 -6.00 7.78 3.62
C GLY A 246 -5.64 6.30 3.42
N VAL A 247 -5.22 6.00 2.20
CA VAL A 247 -4.60 4.73 1.78
C VAL A 247 -3.07 4.78 1.93
N SER A 248 -2.35 3.70 1.61
CA SER A 248 -0.89 3.63 1.75
C SER A 248 -0.16 4.82 1.10
N GLU A 249 -0.60 5.21 -0.09
CA GLU A 249 -0.03 6.30 -0.87
C GLU A 249 -0.30 7.69 -0.27
N ASP A 250 -1.42 7.88 0.45
CA ASP A 250 -1.71 9.09 1.22
C ASP A 250 -0.79 9.23 2.44
N ILE A 251 -0.13 8.15 2.86
CA ILE A 251 0.82 8.15 3.99
C ILE A 251 2.24 8.38 3.49
N GLY A 252 2.65 7.68 2.43
CA GLY A 252 4.01 7.73 1.90
C GLY A 252 4.28 8.83 0.86
N GLY A 253 3.26 9.40 0.23
CA GLY A 253 3.39 10.51 -0.72
C GLY A 253 3.77 10.08 -2.13
N SER A 254 2.98 9.20 -2.75
CA SER A 254 3.20 8.72 -4.13
C SER A 254 2.08 9.06 -5.12
N LEU A 255 1.19 9.99 -4.76
CA LEU A 255 0.07 10.43 -5.59
C LEU A 255 0.29 11.87 -6.03
N LEU A 256 -0.13 12.19 -7.26
CA LEU A 256 -0.08 13.54 -7.78
C LEU A 256 -1.44 14.26 -7.60
N PRO A 257 -1.43 15.59 -7.37
CA PRO A 257 -2.66 16.37 -7.36
C PRO A 257 -3.44 16.19 -8.68
N GLY A 258 -4.75 15.95 -8.57
CA GLY A 258 -5.64 15.77 -9.71
C GLY A 258 -5.73 14.35 -10.29
N GLU A 259 -4.93 13.38 -9.83
CA GLU A 259 -5.05 11.99 -10.28
C GLU A 259 -6.36 11.33 -9.83
N GLN A 260 -6.81 11.66 -8.62
CA GLN A 260 -8.06 11.13 -8.06
C GLN A 260 -8.81 12.17 -7.23
N LYS A 261 -8.06 12.95 -6.45
CA LYS A 261 -8.59 14.07 -5.67
C LYS A 261 -7.85 15.36 -6.05
N PRO A 262 -8.44 16.54 -5.77
CA PRO A 262 -7.81 17.81 -6.09
C PRO A 262 -6.44 18.01 -5.44
N SER A 263 -6.21 17.47 -4.25
CA SER A 263 -4.97 17.67 -3.49
C SER A 263 -4.33 16.36 -3.06
N ALA A 264 -2.99 16.29 -3.13
CA ALA A 264 -2.15 15.21 -2.61
C ALA A 264 -1.49 15.56 -1.25
N GLU A 265 -1.85 16.68 -0.63
CA GLU A 265 -1.18 17.19 0.58
C GLU A 265 -1.48 16.39 1.86
N LEU A 266 -2.28 15.33 1.77
CA LEU A 266 -2.51 14.44 2.90
C LEU A 266 -1.21 13.78 3.39
N ALA A 267 -0.33 13.42 2.46
CA ALA A 267 0.98 12.83 2.77
C ALA A 267 1.90 13.80 3.54
N LEU A 268 1.76 15.11 3.32
CA LEU A 268 2.53 16.12 4.06
C LEU A 268 2.19 16.11 5.55
N VAL A 269 0.97 15.70 5.92
CA VAL A 269 0.59 15.56 7.34
C VAL A 269 1.43 14.46 8.00
N SER A 270 1.59 13.32 7.32
CA SER A 270 2.43 12.21 7.77
C SER A 270 3.91 12.60 7.81
N LEU A 271 4.39 13.31 6.79
CA LEU A 271 5.74 13.86 6.74
C LEU A 271 6.05 14.77 7.94
N HIS A 272 5.19 15.75 8.22
CA HIS A 272 5.32 16.63 9.38
C HIS A 272 5.28 15.87 10.70
N ARG A 273 4.37 14.89 10.83
CA ARG A 273 4.24 14.07 12.03
C ARG A 273 5.51 13.27 12.31
N MET A 274 6.10 12.68 11.25
CA MET A 274 7.33 11.91 11.31
C MET A 274 8.54 12.79 11.62
N TYR A 275 8.70 13.92 10.92
CA TYR A 275 9.80 14.85 11.12
C TYR A 275 9.86 15.33 12.58
N ARG A 276 8.71 15.74 13.13
CA ARG A 276 8.61 16.15 14.54
C ARG A 276 8.89 15.02 15.52
N ALA A 277 8.56 13.78 15.18
CA ALA A 277 8.85 12.62 16.03
C ALA A 277 10.35 12.28 16.01
N ALA A 278 10.98 12.29 14.84
CA ALA A 278 12.40 12.08 14.67
C ALA A 278 13.22 13.17 15.38
N PHE A 279 12.88 14.45 15.16
CA PHE A 279 13.51 15.58 15.85
C PHE A 279 13.45 15.42 17.38
N LYS A 280 12.26 15.10 17.92
CA LYS A 280 12.09 14.83 19.37
C LYS A 280 12.85 13.59 19.86
N ALA A 281 13.13 12.63 18.97
CA ALA A 281 13.91 11.44 19.30
C ALA A 281 15.42 11.71 19.35
N GLY A 282 15.87 12.91 18.96
CA GLY A 282 17.27 13.32 18.94
C GLY A 282 17.94 13.15 17.58
N VAL A 283 17.18 12.89 16.51
CA VAL A 283 17.72 12.92 15.15
C VAL A 283 18.18 14.35 14.84
N PRO A 284 19.39 14.56 14.26
CA PRO A 284 19.99 15.88 14.05
C PRO A 284 19.35 16.63 12.87
N PHE A 285 18.02 16.70 12.85
CA PHE A 285 17.26 17.52 11.93
C PHE A 285 17.31 18.99 12.36
N PRO A 286 17.34 19.94 11.41
CA PRO A 286 17.11 21.35 11.73
C PRO A 286 15.69 21.57 12.29
N HIS A 287 15.46 22.77 12.82
CA HIS A 287 14.09 23.22 13.03
C HIS A 287 13.40 23.41 11.67
N LEU A 288 12.08 23.16 11.59
CA LEU A 288 11.32 23.34 10.33
C LEU A 288 11.44 24.77 9.82
N GLU A 289 11.50 25.74 10.73
CA GLU A 289 11.66 27.17 10.45
C GLU A 289 13.04 27.51 9.83
N GLU A 290 14.07 26.71 10.13
CA GLU A 290 15.43 26.87 9.63
C GLU A 290 15.66 26.14 8.30
N LEU A 291 14.73 25.29 7.86
CA LEU A 291 14.91 24.48 6.66
C LEU A 291 15.15 25.35 5.42
N TYR A 292 14.41 26.46 5.28
CA TYR A 292 14.54 27.34 4.12
C TYR A 292 15.94 27.95 3.99
N GLU A 293 16.56 28.29 5.12
CA GLU A 293 17.92 28.85 5.15
C GLU A 293 18.98 27.80 4.82
N LYS A 294 18.72 26.52 5.12
CA LYS A 294 19.63 25.41 4.84
C LYS A 294 19.48 24.86 3.43
N ASP A 295 18.24 24.67 2.98
CA ASP A 295 17.89 24.11 1.68
C ASP A 295 16.44 24.47 1.31
N ALA A 296 16.29 25.44 0.42
CA ALA A 296 14.98 25.98 0.02
C ALA A 296 14.09 24.92 -0.67
N ASP A 297 14.68 24.05 -1.50
CA ASP A 297 13.96 23.02 -2.24
C ASP A 297 13.36 21.98 -1.27
N THR A 298 14.14 21.55 -0.27
CA THR A 298 13.68 20.65 0.79
C THR A 298 12.60 21.33 1.63
N ALA A 299 12.75 22.61 1.98
CA ALA A 299 11.75 23.34 2.74
C ALA A 299 10.40 23.42 2.02
N GLU A 300 10.40 23.53 0.69
CA GLU A 300 9.19 23.55 -0.13
C GLU A 300 8.38 22.26 0.02
N LEU A 301 9.03 21.11 0.20
CA LEU A 301 8.36 19.80 0.42
C LEU A 301 7.53 19.75 1.71
N PHE A 302 7.76 20.67 2.65
CA PHE A 302 7.00 20.78 3.92
C PHE A 302 5.89 21.82 3.87
N THR A 303 5.68 22.51 2.76
CA THR A 303 4.72 23.61 2.68
C THR A 303 3.34 23.13 2.22
N PHE A 304 2.30 23.42 2.99
CA PHE A 304 0.89 23.23 2.57
C PHE A 304 0.47 24.42 1.69
N LYS A 305 0.21 24.15 0.42
CA LYS A 305 -0.25 25.12 -0.58
C LYS A 305 -1.78 25.06 -0.75
N ASP A 306 -2.36 23.87 -0.63
CA ASP A 306 -3.78 23.64 -0.88
C ASP A 306 -4.65 23.97 0.35
N HIS A 307 -5.70 24.76 0.09
CA HIS A 307 -6.66 25.18 1.12
C HIS A 307 -8.09 25.01 0.60
N ILE A 308 -8.78 23.98 1.10
CA ILE A 308 -10.18 23.74 0.75
C ILE A 308 -11.07 24.40 1.80
N ASN A 309 -11.90 25.36 1.38
CA ASN A 309 -12.71 26.18 2.28
C ASN A 309 -11.89 26.84 3.41
N GLY A 310 -10.68 27.32 3.08
CA GLY A 310 -9.77 27.96 4.03
C GLY A 310 -9.11 27.01 5.04
N LYS A 311 -9.19 25.68 4.84
CA LYS A 311 -8.58 24.67 5.71
C LYS A 311 -7.56 23.84 4.92
N SER A 312 -6.36 23.70 5.48
CA SER A 312 -5.33 22.78 4.96
C SER A 312 -5.61 21.34 5.37
N ALA A 313 -4.95 20.39 4.71
CA ALA A 313 -5.00 18.96 5.07
C ALA A 313 -4.70 18.75 6.57
N LEU A 314 -3.63 19.38 7.09
CA LEU A 314 -3.26 19.31 8.50
C LEU A 314 -4.37 19.79 9.44
N GLY A 315 -5.10 20.84 9.05
CA GLY A 315 -6.25 21.35 9.79
C GLY A 315 -7.40 20.35 9.85
N LEU A 316 -7.74 19.76 8.70
CA LEU A 316 -8.84 18.80 8.56
C LEU A 316 -8.54 17.46 9.26
N VAL A 317 -7.30 16.98 9.19
CA VAL A 317 -6.89 15.72 9.85
C VAL A 317 -7.10 15.76 11.36
N ARG A 318 -6.98 16.93 12.02
CA ARG A 318 -7.27 17.05 13.46
C ARG A 318 -8.74 16.74 13.80
N TYR A 319 -9.67 17.26 13.00
CA TYR A 319 -11.09 16.96 13.17
C TYR A 319 -11.39 15.49 12.89
N TYR A 320 -10.76 14.93 11.85
CA TYR A 320 -10.87 13.51 11.53
C TYR A 320 -10.35 12.62 12.66
N GLN A 321 -9.16 12.90 13.22
CA GLN A 321 -8.58 12.11 14.30
C GLN A 321 -9.47 12.13 15.55
N SER A 322 -10.06 13.28 15.89
CA SER A 322 -11.02 13.37 17.00
C SER A 322 -12.29 12.52 16.74
N ALA A 323 -12.82 12.57 15.51
CA ALA A 323 -13.96 11.75 15.11
C ALA A 323 -13.61 10.25 15.12
N ALA A 324 -12.41 9.88 14.67
CA ALA A 324 -11.93 8.50 14.67
C ALA A 324 -11.80 7.97 16.10
N GLN A 325 -11.21 8.73 17.01
CA GLN A 325 -11.12 8.35 18.43
C GLN A 325 -12.49 8.09 19.05
N SER A 326 -13.47 8.93 18.74
CA SER A 326 -14.86 8.74 19.20
C SER A 326 -15.50 7.51 18.56
N SER A 327 -15.25 7.26 17.27
CA SER A 327 -15.72 6.07 16.56
C SER A 327 -15.13 4.78 17.15
N ILE A 328 -13.83 4.75 17.43
CA ILE A 328 -13.13 3.63 18.07
C ILE A 328 -13.66 3.41 19.49
N ALA A 329 -13.91 4.48 20.26
CA ALA A 329 -14.43 4.37 21.61
C ALA A 329 -15.82 3.70 21.68
N GLN A 330 -16.65 3.85 20.65
CA GLN A 330 -17.94 3.19 20.55
C GLN A 330 -17.83 1.68 20.32
N LEU A 331 -16.69 1.21 19.80
CA LEU A 331 -16.44 -0.21 19.51
C LEU A 331 -15.84 -0.98 20.69
N LYS A 332 -15.57 -0.33 21.82
CA LYS A 332 -14.88 -0.93 22.98
C LYS A 332 -15.55 -2.18 23.54
N ASN A 333 -16.86 -2.32 23.38
CA ASN A 333 -17.62 -3.47 23.88
C ASN A 333 -17.62 -4.65 22.89
N LEU A 334 -17.03 -4.49 21.71
CA LEU A 334 -16.92 -5.54 20.70
C LEU A 334 -15.55 -6.21 20.83
N ASN A 335 -15.54 -7.54 20.83
CA ASN A 335 -14.31 -8.34 20.95
C ASN A 335 -13.58 -8.45 19.60
N LEU A 336 -13.13 -7.32 19.07
CA LEU A 336 -12.54 -7.19 17.74
C LEU A 336 -11.00 -7.13 17.73
N GLY A 337 -10.36 -7.21 18.90
CA GLY A 337 -8.90 -7.17 19.03
C GLY A 337 -8.28 -5.98 18.30
N ASP A 338 -7.20 -6.24 17.55
CA ASP A 338 -6.44 -5.21 16.84
C ASP A 338 -7.16 -4.67 15.58
N GLN A 339 -8.30 -5.25 15.18
CA GLN A 339 -9.13 -4.71 14.10
C GLN A 339 -10.02 -3.54 14.55
N ALA A 340 -10.27 -3.38 15.84
CA ALA A 340 -11.19 -2.35 16.35
C ALA A 340 -10.78 -0.91 15.95
N PRO A 341 -9.49 -0.52 16.02
CA PRO A 341 -9.05 0.79 15.54
C PRO A 341 -9.36 1.00 14.06
N PHE A 342 -8.99 0.07 13.18
CA PHE A 342 -9.24 0.13 11.74
C PHE A 342 -10.75 0.20 11.42
N LEU A 343 -11.57 -0.61 12.10
CA LEU A 343 -13.02 -0.55 11.97
C LEU A 343 -13.55 0.85 12.35
N GLY A 344 -13.03 1.47 13.41
CA GLY A 344 -13.42 2.82 13.81
C GLY A 344 -13.21 3.86 12.73
N HIS A 345 -12.09 3.77 11.99
CA HIS A 345 -11.83 4.62 10.82
C HIS A 345 -12.76 4.27 9.64
N MET A 346 -12.93 2.99 9.33
CA MET A 346 -13.79 2.52 8.23
C MET A 346 -15.27 2.88 8.43
N ARG A 347 -15.76 2.95 9.66
CA ARG A 347 -17.11 3.47 9.95
C ARG A 347 -17.32 4.89 9.45
N LEU A 348 -16.33 5.77 9.63
CA LEU A 348 -16.42 7.15 9.14
C LEU A 348 -16.45 7.18 7.62
N TYR A 349 -15.65 6.33 6.97
CA TYR A 349 -15.62 6.20 5.52
C TYR A 349 -16.95 5.69 4.95
N ILE A 350 -17.51 4.60 5.48
CA ILE A 350 -18.81 4.07 5.04
C ILE A 350 -19.93 5.09 5.26
N ARG A 351 -19.91 5.81 6.38
CA ARG A 351 -20.86 6.89 6.66
C ARG A 351 -20.74 8.04 5.67
N TRP A 352 -19.51 8.38 5.25
CA TRP A 352 -19.29 9.37 4.19
C TRP A 352 -19.84 8.89 2.85
N LEU A 353 -19.56 7.65 2.45
CA LEU A 353 -20.12 7.04 1.24
C LEU A 353 -21.65 7.06 1.26
N ALA A 354 -22.26 6.69 2.38
CA ALA A 354 -23.72 6.73 2.53
C ALA A 354 -24.27 8.16 2.41
N SER A 355 -23.53 9.17 2.91
CA SER A 355 -23.92 10.58 2.84
C SER A 355 -23.97 11.14 1.41
N ILE A 356 -23.12 10.64 0.52
CA ILE A 356 -23.11 11.01 -0.91
C ILE A 356 -24.03 10.12 -1.76
N SER A 357 -24.20 8.85 -1.36
CA SER A 357 -25.05 7.89 -2.06
C SER A 357 -26.55 8.22 -1.95
N ARG A 358 -27.02 8.64 -0.78
CA ARG A 358 -28.44 8.99 -0.56
C ARG A 358 -28.97 10.07 -1.50
N PRO A 359 -28.35 11.27 -1.59
CA PRO A 359 -28.81 12.30 -2.52
C PRO A 359 -28.69 11.86 -3.98
N TYR A 360 -27.65 11.09 -4.33
CA TYR A 360 -27.48 10.53 -5.67
C TYR A 360 -28.65 9.61 -6.07
N VAL A 361 -28.96 8.61 -5.23
CA VAL A 361 -30.05 7.66 -5.47
C VAL A 361 -31.41 8.37 -5.48
N GLN A 362 -31.61 9.31 -4.56
CA GLN A 362 -32.84 10.12 -4.50
C GLN A 362 -33.03 10.90 -5.80
N ARG A 363 -31.97 11.53 -6.32
CA ARG A 363 -32.04 12.29 -7.56
C ARG A 363 -32.33 11.41 -8.78
N LEU A 364 -31.71 10.23 -8.86
CA LEU A 364 -32.02 9.26 -9.92
C LEU A 364 -33.48 8.82 -9.89
N LYS A 365 -34.05 8.62 -8.69
CA LYS A 365 -35.46 8.27 -8.53
C LYS A 365 -36.37 9.39 -9.01
N GLU A 366 -36.09 10.64 -8.62
CA GLU A 366 -36.85 11.81 -9.06
C GLU A 366 -36.81 12.00 -10.57
N ILE A 367 -35.65 11.76 -11.21
CA ILE A 367 -35.52 11.77 -12.67
C ILE A 367 -36.44 10.72 -13.29
N GLY A 368 -36.43 9.48 -12.80
CA GLY A 368 -37.31 8.42 -13.29
C GLY A 368 -38.80 8.75 -13.12
N GLU A 369 -39.21 9.26 -11.96
CA GLU A 369 -40.58 9.71 -11.69
C GLU A 369 -41.00 10.88 -12.59
N GLU A 370 -40.07 11.77 -12.95
CA GLU A 370 -40.33 12.85 -13.90
C GLU A 370 -40.44 12.33 -15.35
N GLU A 371 -39.56 11.42 -15.77
CA GLU A 371 -39.66 10.73 -17.06
C GLU A 371 -41.00 9.99 -17.20
N ASP A 372 -41.43 9.27 -16.17
CA ASP A 372 -42.73 8.56 -16.15
C ASP A 372 -43.92 9.53 -16.21
N ARG A 373 -43.85 10.66 -15.49
CA ARG A 373 -44.88 11.71 -15.57
C ARG A 373 -44.95 12.35 -16.95
N LEU A 374 -43.81 12.64 -17.58
CA LEU A 374 -43.73 13.15 -18.93
C LEU A 374 -44.29 12.14 -19.93
N ASN A 375 -43.94 10.86 -19.79
CA ASN A 375 -44.48 9.77 -20.60
C ASN A 375 -45.99 9.59 -20.38
N ALA A 376 -46.51 9.73 -19.17
CA ALA A 376 -47.95 9.67 -18.91
C ALA A 376 -48.69 10.89 -19.49
N SER A 377 -48.06 12.07 -19.49
CA SER A 377 -48.67 13.32 -19.99
C SER A 377 -49.05 13.26 -21.47
N GLN A 378 -48.37 12.42 -22.27
CA GLN A 378 -48.70 12.18 -23.68
C GLN A 378 -50.12 11.58 -23.85
N TYR A 379 -50.62 10.88 -22.83
CA TYR A 379 -51.93 10.23 -22.81
C TYR A 379 -52.97 11.04 -22.03
N ALA A 380 -52.57 12.05 -21.26
CA ALA A 380 -53.47 12.91 -20.49
C ALA A 380 -53.84 14.20 -21.24
N ALA A 381 -53.02 14.62 -22.22
CA ALA A 381 -53.22 15.86 -22.95
C ALA A 381 -54.02 15.66 -24.24
N GLY A 382 -55.35 15.67 -24.15
CA GLY A 382 -56.16 15.94 -25.34
C GLY A 382 -57.65 16.09 -25.06
N ASN A 383 -58.20 17.20 -25.55
CA ASN A 383 -59.62 17.29 -25.86
C ASN A 383 -59.95 16.23 -26.91
N SER A 384 -61.09 15.56 -26.73
CA SER A 384 -61.64 14.54 -27.61
C SER A 384 -61.72 15.01 -29.07
N ALA A 385 -60.77 14.58 -29.92
CA ALA A 385 -60.83 14.80 -31.38
C ALA A 385 -59.99 13.80 -32.21
N GLY A 386 -59.68 12.61 -31.67
CA GLY A 386 -59.01 11.54 -32.42
C GLY A 386 -60.01 10.52 -32.98
N MET A 387 -59.81 10.07 -34.22
CA MET A 387 -60.43 8.86 -34.77
C MET A 387 -60.08 7.71 -33.80
N PHE A 388 -61.06 7.16 -33.07
CA PHE A 388 -60.91 6.21 -31.93
C PHE A 388 -60.75 6.78 -30.50
N GLY A 389 -61.01 8.08 -30.24
CA GLY A 389 -61.18 8.60 -28.87
C GLY A 389 -59.89 8.72 -28.03
N ARG A 390 -58.71 8.63 -28.66
CA ARG A 390 -57.43 8.88 -27.99
C ARG A 390 -57.10 10.39 -28.03
N PRO A 391 -56.68 10.99 -26.91
CA PRO A 391 -56.23 12.38 -26.88
C PRO A 391 -55.03 12.59 -27.81
N LEU A 392 -55.05 13.67 -28.61
CA LEU A 392 -53.92 14.08 -29.45
C LEU A 392 -53.12 15.19 -28.76
N GLU A 393 -51.86 14.90 -28.44
CA GLU A 393 -50.90 15.88 -27.93
C GLU A 393 -50.61 16.96 -28.99
N THR A 394 -50.60 18.24 -28.59
CA THR A 394 -50.23 19.34 -29.51
C THR A 394 -48.74 19.31 -29.83
N GLN A 395 -48.36 19.79 -31.02
CA GLN A 395 -46.96 19.81 -31.47
C GLN A 395 -46.04 20.57 -30.48
N GLU A 396 -46.51 21.68 -29.91
CA GLU A 396 -45.77 22.46 -28.91
C GLU A 396 -45.53 21.67 -27.62
N LYS A 397 -46.57 21.01 -27.07
CA LYS A 397 -46.45 20.18 -25.87
C LYS A 397 -45.49 19.01 -26.09
N ARG A 398 -45.57 18.39 -27.27
CA ARG A 398 -44.64 17.34 -27.68
C ARG A 398 -43.18 17.83 -27.71
N GLN A 399 -42.91 19.01 -28.26
CA GLN A 399 -41.56 19.57 -28.31
C GLN A 399 -41.02 19.88 -26.91
N VAL A 400 -41.84 20.50 -26.03
CA VAL A 400 -41.46 20.78 -24.65
C VAL A 400 -41.15 19.49 -23.89
N ARG A 401 -42.00 18.47 -24.04
CA ARG A 401 -41.79 17.16 -23.41
C ARG A 401 -40.51 16.50 -23.88
N LEU A 402 -40.27 16.43 -25.20
CA LEU A 402 -39.06 15.83 -25.77
C LEU A 402 -37.80 16.54 -25.29
N LYS A 403 -37.80 17.87 -25.26
CA LYS A 403 -36.69 18.67 -24.74
C LYS A 403 -36.41 18.34 -23.26
N ARG A 404 -37.46 18.31 -22.43
CA ARG A 404 -37.31 18.01 -21.00
C ARG A 404 -36.82 16.59 -20.76
N THR A 405 -37.33 15.61 -21.50
CA THR A 405 -36.83 14.23 -21.45
C THR A 405 -35.35 14.15 -21.82
N GLN A 406 -34.91 14.89 -22.85
CA GLN A 406 -33.49 14.92 -23.22
C GLN A 406 -32.63 15.55 -22.12
N GLU A 407 -33.07 16.65 -21.52
CA GLU A 407 -32.37 17.29 -20.38
C GLU A 407 -32.21 16.32 -19.20
N LEU A 408 -33.27 15.58 -18.84
CA LEU A 408 -33.25 14.57 -17.77
C LEU A 408 -32.30 13.41 -18.08
N GLN A 409 -32.24 12.97 -19.34
CA GLN A 409 -31.30 11.94 -19.78
C GLN A 409 -29.85 12.41 -19.66
N THR A 410 -29.56 13.62 -20.11
CA THR A 410 -28.22 14.24 -19.98
C THR A 410 -27.84 14.39 -18.50
N GLU A 411 -28.75 14.83 -17.64
CA GLU A 411 -28.51 14.93 -16.20
C GLU A 411 -28.21 13.56 -15.58
N ARG A 412 -28.98 12.53 -15.92
CA ARG A 412 -28.76 11.16 -15.46
C ARG A 412 -27.39 10.62 -15.89
N GLU A 413 -26.99 10.88 -17.12
CA GLU A 413 -25.68 10.46 -17.67
C GLU A 413 -24.52 11.17 -16.98
N ALA A 414 -24.65 12.47 -16.72
CA ALA A 414 -23.66 13.25 -15.97
C ALA A 414 -23.52 12.70 -14.54
N LEU A 415 -24.63 12.50 -13.83
CA LEU A 415 -24.63 11.94 -12.48
C LEU A 415 -23.98 10.55 -12.42
N ARG A 416 -24.27 9.67 -13.38
CA ARG A 416 -23.65 8.33 -13.45
C ARG A 416 -22.17 8.37 -13.80
N THR A 417 -21.75 9.34 -14.60
CA THR A 417 -20.34 9.51 -14.93
C THR A 417 -19.53 9.92 -13.70
N GLU A 418 -20.07 10.81 -12.87
CA GLU A 418 -19.39 11.31 -11.67
C GLU A 418 -19.52 10.36 -10.46
N LEU A 419 -20.73 9.84 -10.23
CA LEU A 419 -21.12 9.14 -9.00
C LEU A 419 -21.65 7.72 -9.23
N GLY A 420 -21.67 7.23 -10.47
CA GLY A 420 -22.21 5.90 -10.80
C GLY A 420 -21.46 4.75 -10.12
N TRP A 421 -20.21 4.97 -9.71
CA TRP A 421 -19.45 4.01 -8.90
C TRP A 421 -20.10 3.74 -7.53
N LEU A 422 -20.97 4.62 -7.02
CA LEU A 422 -21.75 4.38 -5.81
C LEU A 422 -22.80 3.28 -5.98
N GLU A 423 -23.23 3.00 -7.22
CA GLU A 423 -24.10 1.86 -7.53
C GLU A 423 -23.35 0.53 -7.26
N ASP A 424 -22.04 0.48 -7.54
CA ASP A 424 -21.20 -0.69 -7.19
C ASP A 424 -21.08 -0.85 -5.67
N VAL A 425 -20.94 0.24 -4.93
CA VAL A 425 -20.90 0.24 -3.46
C VAL A 425 -22.21 -0.32 -2.90
N ASP A 426 -23.36 0.16 -3.39
CA ASP A 426 -24.67 -0.34 -2.95
C ASP A 426 -24.89 -1.81 -3.32
N SER A 427 -24.45 -2.21 -4.52
CA SER A 427 -24.52 -3.60 -4.98
C SER A 427 -23.71 -4.53 -4.08
N GLU A 428 -22.48 -4.13 -3.72
CA GLU A 428 -21.63 -4.86 -2.78
C GLU A 428 -22.31 -4.97 -1.40
N ALA A 429 -22.77 -3.85 -0.84
CA ALA A 429 -23.44 -3.83 0.46
C ALA A 429 -24.67 -4.74 0.51
N ARG A 430 -25.50 -4.73 -0.54
CA ARG A 430 -26.68 -5.60 -0.66
C ARG A 430 -26.27 -7.07 -0.78
N SER A 431 -25.26 -7.37 -1.59
CA SER A 431 -24.72 -8.72 -1.75
C SER A 431 -24.26 -9.29 -0.41
N MET A 432 -23.49 -8.51 0.36
CA MET A 432 -23.03 -8.89 1.70
C MET A 432 -24.21 -9.11 2.66
N ARG A 433 -25.20 -8.22 2.66
CA ARG A 433 -26.39 -8.34 3.52
C ARG A 433 -27.23 -9.58 3.16
N SER A 434 -27.43 -9.85 1.88
CA SER A 434 -28.12 -11.06 1.40
C SER A 434 -27.33 -12.33 1.71
N GLY A 435 -26.01 -12.31 1.55
CA GLY A 435 -25.11 -13.41 1.93
C GLY A 435 -25.24 -13.76 3.42
N ARG A 436 -25.26 -12.75 4.29
CA ARG A 436 -25.53 -12.93 5.73
C ARG A 436 -26.87 -13.61 6.00
N ALA A 437 -27.93 -13.19 5.31
CA ALA A 437 -29.27 -13.77 5.50
C ALA A 437 -29.35 -15.24 5.06
N ARG A 438 -28.58 -15.62 4.03
CA ARG A 438 -28.57 -16.98 3.46
C ARG A 438 -27.62 -17.92 4.21
N ASP A 439 -26.39 -17.47 4.47
CA ASP A 439 -25.27 -18.32 4.88
C ASP A 439 -24.80 -18.05 6.32
N GLY A 440 -25.42 -17.09 7.02
CA GLY A 440 -25.06 -16.72 8.39
C GLY A 440 -23.61 -16.27 8.49
N TYR A 441 -22.86 -16.81 9.46
CA TYR A 441 -21.45 -16.44 9.64
C TYR A 441 -20.51 -17.00 8.57
N ARG A 442 -20.93 -18.02 7.82
CA ARG A 442 -20.11 -18.60 6.74
C ARG A 442 -19.92 -17.61 5.59
N ALA A 443 -20.83 -16.63 5.45
CA ALA A 443 -20.72 -15.57 4.46
C ALA A 443 -19.48 -14.68 4.66
N ALA A 444 -19.11 -14.38 5.91
CA ALA A 444 -17.96 -13.54 6.23
C ALA A 444 -16.71 -14.34 6.64
N GLY A 445 -16.77 -15.67 6.62
CA GLY A 445 -15.68 -16.56 7.03
C GLY A 445 -15.57 -16.78 8.55
N THR A 446 -15.59 -15.71 9.36
CA THR A 446 -15.42 -15.82 10.83
C THR A 446 -16.50 -15.05 11.62
N PRO A 447 -16.79 -15.46 12.88
CA PRO A 447 -17.69 -14.70 13.75
C PRO A 447 -17.25 -13.26 14.01
N GLN A 448 -15.94 -13.00 14.09
CA GLN A 448 -15.39 -11.66 14.25
C GLN A 448 -15.65 -10.81 13.00
N GLN A 449 -15.41 -11.37 11.81
CA GLN A 449 -15.68 -10.69 10.55
C GLN A 449 -17.18 -10.41 10.35
N MET A 450 -18.05 -11.27 10.89
CA MET A 450 -19.49 -10.98 10.92
C MET A 450 -19.85 -9.77 11.78
N GLN A 451 -19.16 -9.55 12.91
CA GLN A 451 -19.37 -8.35 13.73
C GLN A 451 -18.93 -7.09 12.98
N VAL A 452 -17.79 -7.17 12.28
CA VAL A 452 -17.34 -6.11 11.36
C VAL A 452 -18.41 -5.78 10.33
N TRP A 453 -18.93 -6.80 9.63
CA TRP A 453 -20.00 -6.61 8.64
C TRP A 453 -21.25 -6.01 9.26
N GLN A 454 -21.66 -6.46 10.45
CA GLN A 454 -22.83 -5.93 11.14
C GLN A 454 -22.68 -4.43 11.42
N VAL A 455 -21.52 -4.00 11.91
CA VAL A 455 -21.25 -2.58 12.18
C VAL A 455 -21.27 -1.77 10.89
N LEU A 456 -20.53 -2.18 9.86
CA LEU A 456 -20.44 -1.41 8.61
C LEU A 456 -21.77 -1.36 7.85
N LEU A 457 -22.50 -2.48 7.80
CA LEU A 457 -23.74 -2.56 7.03
C LEU A 457 -24.93 -1.97 7.79
N GLU A 458 -25.20 -2.41 9.01
CA GLU A 458 -26.44 -2.06 9.71
C GLU A 458 -26.32 -0.76 10.51
N GLU A 459 -25.15 -0.44 11.06
CA GLU A 459 -24.95 0.78 11.86
C GLU A 459 -24.50 1.99 11.02
N GLU A 460 -23.98 1.77 9.82
CA GLU A 460 -23.51 2.86 8.95
C GLU A 460 -24.23 2.92 7.60
N TRP A 461 -24.15 1.90 6.74
CA TRP A 461 -24.71 1.97 5.37
C TRP A 461 -26.25 1.98 5.32
N PHE A 462 -26.88 0.93 5.86
CA PHE A 462 -28.33 0.71 5.84
C PHE A 462 -29.09 1.35 7.01
N LYS A 463 -28.39 2.06 7.90
CA LYS A 463 -29.01 2.76 9.02
C LYS A 463 -30.00 3.81 8.52
N GLU A 464 -31.28 3.73 8.88
CA GLU A 464 -32.32 4.61 8.33
C GLU A 464 -31.96 6.10 8.43
N GLN A 465 -31.54 6.56 9.62
CA GLN A 465 -31.07 7.92 9.84
C GLN A 465 -29.55 7.95 10.06
N LEU A 466 -28.81 8.53 9.12
CA LEU A 466 -27.36 8.71 9.29
C LEU A 466 -27.07 9.63 10.46
N SER A 467 -26.07 9.25 11.22
CA SER A 467 -25.36 10.19 12.07
C SER A 467 -24.55 11.11 11.15
N PRO A 468 -24.77 12.44 11.15
CA PRO A 468 -24.06 13.32 10.23
C PRO A 468 -22.57 13.37 10.57
N LEU A 469 -21.72 13.38 9.53
CA LEU A 469 -20.31 13.73 9.68
C LEU A 469 -20.17 15.25 9.83
N SER A 470 -19.13 15.68 10.56
CA SER A 470 -18.80 17.11 10.56
C SER A 470 -18.39 17.55 9.15
N LYS A 471 -18.62 18.82 8.84
CA LYS A 471 -18.27 19.41 7.54
C LYS A 471 -16.79 19.18 7.21
N GLU A 472 -15.92 19.28 8.22
CA GLU A 472 -14.48 19.09 8.08
C GLU A 472 -14.11 17.66 7.68
N VAL A 473 -14.76 16.66 8.29
CA VAL A 473 -14.51 15.25 7.96
C VAL A 473 -14.98 14.95 6.54
N SER A 474 -16.16 15.46 6.15
CA SER A 474 -16.65 15.32 4.77
C SER A 474 -15.76 16.02 3.74
N LEU A 475 -15.20 17.19 4.08
CA LEU A 475 -14.23 17.88 3.22
C LEU A 475 -12.94 17.09 3.05
N LEU A 476 -12.45 16.43 4.11
CA LEU A 476 -11.25 15.60 4.04
C LEU A 476 -11.46 14.42 3.08
N PHE A 477 -12.55 13.67 3.23
CA PHE A 477 -12.86 12.56 2.32
C PHE A 477 -13.10 13.02 0.87
N GLY A 478 -13.79 14.14 0.69
CA GLY A 478 -14.10 14.67 -0.63
C GLY A 478 -12.89 15.18 -1.42
N ASN A 479 -11.83 15.63 -0.75
CA ASN A 479 -10.77 16.42 -1.40
C ASN A 479 -9.33 15.96 -1.18
N PHE A 480 -9.07 15.10 -0.18
CA PHE A 480 -7.70 14.74 0.21
C PHE A 480 -7.46 13.23 0.36
N ILE A 481 -8.47 12.44 0.76
CA ILE A 481 -8.31 10.99 0.93
C ILE A 481 -8.46 10.28 -0.40
N HIS A 482 -7.43 9.57 -0.86
CA HIS A 482 -7.46 8.88 -2.14
C HIS A 482 -8.08 7.48 -1.97
N ASP A 483 -9.41 7.42 -2.00
CA ASP A 483 -10.22 6.24 -1.73
C ASP A 483 -10.84 5.57 -2.97
N GLN A 484 -10.73 6.16 -4.16
CA GLN A 484 -11.29 5.52 -5.33
C GLN A 484 -10.43 4.30 -5.68
N LEU A 485 -11.09 3.17 -5.93
CA LEU A 485 -10.42 2.01 -6.50
C LEU A 485 -9.80 2.48 -7.82
N VAL A 486 -8.52 2.22 -8.08
CA VAL A 486 -7.93 2.49 -9.41
C VAL A 486 -8.77 1.72 -10.43
N GLN A 487 -9.67 2.43 -11.12
CA GLN A 487 -10.70 1.81 -11.93
C GLN A 487 -10.17 1.41 -13.31
N SER A 488 -8.90 1.02 -13.42
CA SER A 488 -8.38 0.54 -14.70
C SER A 488 -9.25 -0.65 -15.14
N VAL A 489 -9.71 -0.61 -16.38
CA VAL A 489 -10.58 -1.65 -16.95
C VAL A 489 -9.90 -3.03 -16.85
N ALA A 490 -8.56 -3.06 -16.92
CA ALA A 490 -7.72 -4.24 -16.70
C ALA A 490 -7.82 -4.81 -15.27
N GLN A 491 -7.96 -3.97 -14.24
CA GLN A 491 -8.19 -4.42 -12.86
C GLN A 491 -9.65 -4.81 -12.60
N ARG A 492 -10.62 -4.24 -13.33
CA ARG A 492 -12.03 -4.67 -13.25
C ARG A 492 -12.22 -6.12 -13.71
N SER A 493 -11.52 -6.55 -14.76
CA SER A 493 -11.51 -7.95 -15.19
C SER A 493 -10.83 -8.89 -14.19
N ALA A 494 -9.96 -8.36 -13.33
CA ALA A 494 -9.32 -9.11 -12.25
C ALA A 494 -10.17 -9.19 -10.96
N LYS A 495 -11.37 -8.55 -10.89
CA LYS A 495 -12.29 -8.71 -9.75
C LYS A 495 -12.61 -10.18 -9.46
N SER A 496 -12.60 -11.05 -10.47
CA SER A 496 -12.86 -12.49 -10.29
C SER A 496 -11.69 -13.26 -9.67
N LEU A 497 -10.52 -12.65 -9.45
CA LEU A 497 -9.30 -13.30 -8.95
C LEU A 497 -8.72 -12.65 -7.69
N GLY A 498 -9.42 -11.69 -7.05
CA GLY A 498 -9.01 -11.07 -5.79
C GLY A 498 -9.21 -9.55 -5.75
N GLY A 499 -10.41 -9.05 -6.06
CA GLY A 499 -10.69 -7.60 -6.07
C GLY A 499 -10.67 -6.95 -4.68
N GLN A 500 -10.28 -5.67 -4.61
CA GLN A 500 -10.46 -4.80 -3.45
C GLN A 500 -11.94 -4.42 -3.30
N CYS A 501 -12.57 -4.72 -2.16
CA CYS A 501 -13.97 -4.37 -1.89
C CYS A 501 -14.08 -3.04 -1.12
N TYR A 502 -15.26 -2.40 -1.16
CA TYR A 502 -15.52 -1.13 -0.46
C TYR A 502 -15.63 -1.29 1.06
N PHE A 503 -16.16 -2.42 1.51
CA PHE A 503 -16.41 -2.72 2.93
C PHE A 503 -15.31 -3.54 3.60
N ASP A 504 -14.20 -3.80 2.90
CA ASP A 504 -13.07 -4.52 3.46
C ASP A 504 -12.35 -3.71 4.54
N ILE A 505 -11.83 -4.42 5.54
CA ILE A 505 -10.84 -3.90 6.48
C ILE A 505 -9.51 -4.56 6.14
N ARG A 506 -8.44 -3.77 6.15
CA ARG A 506 -7.08 -4.25 5.94
C ARG A 506 -6.76 -5.47 6.81
N GLY A 507 -6.08 -6.45 6.23
CA GLY A 507 -5.41 -7.49 7.00
C GLY A 507 -4.32 -6.89 7.89
N ILE A 508 -4.14 -7.45 9.09
CA ILE A 508 -3.22 -6.97 10.11
C ILE A 508 -2.33 -8.13 10.54
N ASP A 509 -1.02 -7.91 10.52
CA ASP A 509 -0.01 -8.81 11.05
C ASP A 509 0.57 -8.17 12.30
N VAL A 510 0.26 -8.77 13.46
CA VAL A 510 0.78 -8.34 14.75
C VAL A 510 1.93 -9.27 15.10
N PRO A 511 3.14 -8.75 15.34
CA PRO A 511 4.25 -9.59 15.78
C PRO A 511 3.89 -10.29 17.10
N GLU A 512 3.96 -11.61 17.13
CA GLU A 512 3.78 -12.41 18.35
C GLU A 512 4.91 -12.08 19.34
N ALA A 513 4.65 -11.16 20.26
CA ALA A 513 5.54 -10.96 21.41
C ALA A 513 4.94 -11.70 22.62
N GLU A 514 5.72 -12.63 23.19
CA GLU A 514 5.62 -13.23 24.54
C GLU A 514 4.88 -14.56 24.78
N GLU A 515 4.10 -15.15 23.87
CA GLU A 515 3.52 -16.48 24.17
C GLU A 515 4.55 -17.61 24.10
N LYS A 516 5.49 -17.55 23.14
CA LYS A 516 6.56 -18.56 23.03
C LYS A 516 7.55 -18.53 24.20
N GLU A 517 7.83 -17.36 24.79
CA GLU A 517 8.69 -17.28 25.98
C GLU A 517 7.96 -17.77 27.25
N LYS A 518 6.66 -17.47 27.41
CA LYS A 518 5.86 -17.98 28.54
C LYS A 518 5.59 -19.47 28.43
N GLU A 519 5.44 -20.03 27.23
CA GLU A 519 5.35 -21.47 27.01
C GLU A 519 6.70 -22.17 27.24
N GLN A 520 7.82 -21.57 26.83
CA GLN A 520 9.15 -22.10 27.12
C GLN A 520 9.53 -22.02 28.62
N GLU A 521 9.06 -21.00 29.34
CA GLU A 521 9.20 -20.92 30.81
C GLU A 521 8.29 -21.91 31.54
N LYS A 522 7.07 -22.15 31.03
CA LYS A 522 6.16 -23.19 31.56
C LYS A 522 6.62 -24.61 31.24
N ALA A 523 7.36 -24.82 30.16
CA ALA A 523 7.95 -26.13 29.82
C ALA A 523 9.27 -26.40 30.57
N LYS A 524 9.84 -25.39 31.24
CA LYS A 524 11.04 -25.48 32.09
C LYS A 524 10.72 -25.54 33.60
N LYS A 525 9.45 -25.47 33.98
CA LYS A 525 8.94 -25.74 35.34
C LYS A 525 8.15 -27.04 35.32
#